data_AF-A0A7C0ULF8-F1
#
_entry.id   AF-A0A7C0ULF8-F1
#
_cell.length_a   1.000
_cell.length_b   1.000
_cell.length_c   1.000
_cell.angle_alpha   90.00
_cell.angle_beta   90.00
_cell.angle_gamma   90.00
#
_symmetry.space_group_name_H-M   'P 1'
#
loop_
_entity.id
_entity.type
_entity.pdbx_description
1 polymer ?
#
loop_
_entity_poly.entity_id
_entity_poly.type
_entity_poly.pdbx_seq_one_letter_code
_entity_poly.pdbx_strand_id
1 'polypeptide(L)'
;EKAPGPSVDVAQVLKDTEADVVINYLPVGSEFATKWYVEMALEAGCGFVNCVPVFIAKEPRWQKLFENHKLPIVGDDIKSQVGATIVHRVLANLYKDRGVKLLRTSQLNVGGNTDFLNMLERERLESKKISKTNAVTSQLPYDMGKDNVHIGPSDYIAWLTDRKWAHIRLEGQSFGDVPLNLELKLEVWDSPNSAGVVIDALRCCKLALDRGISGSLEAPSSYFMKSPPVQHPDDQARELVEEFIAGK
;
A
#
# COMPACT_ATOMS: atom_id res chain seq x y z
N GLU A 1 3.28 21.08 -18.43
CA GLU A 1 4.26 21.45 -19.47
C GLU A 1 5.33 20.35 -19.53
N LYS A 2 5.84 20.00 -20.71
CA LYS A 2 6.88 18.95 -20.81
C LYS A 2 8.18 19.52 -20.22
N ALA A 3 8.90 18.72 -19.43
CA ALA A 3 10.20 19.13 -18.91
C ALA A 3 11.14 19.51 -20.09
N PRO A 4 11.94 20.58 -19.97
CA PRO A 4 12.87 20.96 -21.02
C PRO A 4 13.97 19.90 -21.19
N GLY A 5 14.28 19.55 -22.43
CA GLY A 5 15.33 18.58 -22.79
C GLY A 5 14.81 17.36 -23.57
N PRO A 6 15.71 16.58 -24.18
CA PRO A 6 15.36 15.32 -24.81
C PRO A 6 14.98 14.26 -23.76
N SER A 7 14.10 13.34 -24.13
CA SER A 7 13.87 12.13 -23.31
C SER A 7 15.15 11.31 -23.28
N VAL A 8 15.53 10.81 -22.09
CA VAL A 8 16.63 9.85 -21.96
C VAL A 8 16.16 8.44 -22.29
N ASP A 9 17.10 7.59 -22.73
CA ASP A 9 16.90 6.14 -22.79
C ASP A 9 17.03 5.57 -21.37
N VAL A 10 15.90 5.29 -20.74
CA VAL A 10 15.86 4.85 -19.34
C VAL A 10 16.51 3.47 -19.18
N ALA A 11 16.31 2.55 -20.14
CA ALA A 11 16.91 1.22 -20.07
C ALA A 11 18.43 1.30 -20.15
N GLN A 12 18.96 2.17 -21.01
CA GLN A 12 20.41 2.41 -21.09
C GLN A 12 20.96 3.04 -19.81
N VAL A 13 20.29 4.04 -19.25
CA VAL A 13 20.70 4.66 -17.97
C VAL A 13 20.77 3.62 -16.85
N LEU A 14 19.76 2.74 -16.73
CA LEU A 14 19.74 1.69 -15.72
C LEU A 14 20.93 0.72 -15.88
N LYS A 15 21.22 0.31 -17.11
CA LYS A 15 22.37 -0.55 -17.44
C LYS A 15 23.69 0.14 -17.09
N ASP A 16 23.86 1.41 -17.48
CA ASP A 16 25.09 2.19 -17.23
C ASP A 16 25.34 2.41 -15.73
N THR A 17 24.27 2.52 -14.94
CA THR A 17 24.36 2.66 -13.48
C THR A 17 24.49 1.34 -12.73
N GLU A 18 24.48 0.20 -13.43
CA GLU A 18 24.48 -1.14 -12.83
C GLU A 18 23.35 -1.30 -11.78
N ALA A 19 22.17 -0.75 -12.07
CA ALA A 19 21.06 -0.78 -11.14
C ALA A 19 20.49 -2.20 -11.01
N ASP A 20 20.44 -2.72 -9.80
CA ASP A 20 19.81 -4.03 -9.55
C ASP A 20 18.28 -3.95 -9.49
N VAL A 21 17.74 -2.91 -8.84
CA VAL A 21 16.31 -2.80 -8.52
C VAL A 21 15.83 -1.37 -8.75
N VAL A 22 14.68 -1.25 -9.42
CA VAL A 22 13.98 0.03 -9.63
C VAL A 22 12.84 0.19 -8.64
N ILE A 23 12.75 1.34 -7.98
CA ILE A 23 11.65 1.67 -7.06
C ILE A 23 10.73 2.70 -7.72
N ASN A 24 9.45 2.36 -7.84
CA ASN A 24 8.44 3.24 -8.44
C ASN A 24 7.71 4.07 -7.38
N TYR A 25 7.93 5.39 -7.39
CA TYR A 25 7.22 6.39 -6.60
C TYR A 25 6.51 7.45 -7.46
N LEU A 26 6.06 7.07 -8.65
CA LEU A 26 5.29 7.97 -9.50
C LEU A 26 4.01 8.45 -8.79
N PRO A 27 3.46 9.62 -9.17
CA PRO A 27 2.18 10.08 -8.62
C PRO A 27 1.04 9.09 -8.86
N VAL A 28 0.12 9.00 -7.90
CA VAL A 28 -1.10 8.18 -8.03
C VAL A 28 -1.87 8.55 -9.31
N GLY A 29 -2.24 7.54 -10.10
CA GLY A 29 -2.90 7.70 -11.40
C GLY A 29 -1.96 7.63 -12.61
N SER A 30 -0.65 7.50 -12.39
CA SER A 30 0.36 7.37 -13.45
C SER A 30 0.42 5.95 -14.05
N GLU A 31 -0.70 5.42 -14.54
CA GLU A 31 -0.81 4.03 -15.00
C GLU A 31 0.07 3.75 -16.23
N PHE A 32 -0.08 4.53 -17.31
CA PHE A 32 0.71 4.36 -18.52
C PHE A 32 2.21 4.53 -18.25
N ALA A 33 2.58 5.54 -17.47
CA ALA A 33 3.98 5.77 -17.10
C ALA A 33 4.53 4.60 -16.27
N THR A 34 3.78 4.09 -15.29
CA THR A 34 4.19 2.94 -14.48
C THR A 34 4.46 1.72 -15.37
N LYS A 35 3.53 1.39 -16.26
CA LYS A 35 3.67 0.25 -17.19
C LYS A 35 4.89 0.42 -18.11
N TRP A 36 5.13 1.63 -18.62
CA TRP A 36 6.31 1.95 -19.43
C TRP A 36 7.62 1.80 -18.64
N TYR A 37 7.70 2.32 -17.41
CA TYR A 37 8.90 2.16 -16.56
C TYR A 37 9.15 0.70 -16.16
N VAL A 38 8.10 -0.11 -16.01
CA VAL A 38 8.23 -1.56 -15.80
C VAL A 38 8.88 -2.21 -17.03
N GLU A 39 8.45 -1.88 -18.24
CA GLU A 39 9.06 -2.39 -19.48
C GLU A 39 10.55 -1.98 -19.58
N MET A 40 10.89 -0.74 -19.24
CA MET A 40 12.30 -0.28 -19.22
C MET A 40 13.15 -1.01 -18.17
N ALA A 41 12.60 -1.31 -17.00
CA ALA A 41 13.29 -2.09 -15.97
C ALA A 41 13.51 -3.54 -16.41
N LEU A 42 12.52 -4.17 -17.06
CA LEU A 42 12.64 -5.52 -17.61
C LEU A 42 13.72 -5.57 -18.71
N GLU A 43 13.77 -4.57 -19.61
CA GLU A 43 14.80 -4.46 -20.64
C GLU A 43 16.21 -4.25 -20.06
N ALA A 44 16.31 -3.54 -18.94
CA ALA A 44 17.56 -3.31 -18.24
C ALA A 44 18.03 -4.51 -17.39
N GLY A 45 17.17 -5.52 -17.17
CA GLY A 45 17.52 -6.64 -16.29
C GLY A 45 17.36 -6.33 -14.80
N CYS A 46 16.53 -5.35 -14.44
CA CYS A 46 16.35 -4.92 -13.05
C CYS A 46 15.12 -5.59 -12.40
N GLY A 47 15.24 -5.93 -11.11
CA GLY A 47 14.07 -6.19 -10.26
C GLY A 47 13.24 -4.91 -10.06
N PHE A 48 12.00 -5.05 -9.57
CA PHE A 48 11.10 -3.91 -9.45
C PHE A 48 10.35 -3.88 -8.11
N VAL A 49 10.22 -2.69 -7.51
CA VAL A 49 9.39 -2.44 -6.32
C VAL A 49 8.33 -1.40 -6.65
N ASN A 50 7.08 -1.81 -6.69
CA ASN A 50 5.97 -0.96 -7.09
C ASN A 50 5.25 -0.35 -5.89
N CYS A 51 5.56 0.91 -5.54
CA CYS A 51 4.99 1.56 -4.36
C CYS A 51 3.64 2.25 -4.60
N VAL A 52 3.15 2.27 -5.85
CA VAL A 52 1.95 3.01 -6.25
C VAL A 52 0.77 2.07 -6.51
N PRO A 53 -0.49 2.56 -6.44
CA PRO A 53 -1.68 1.73 -6.65
C PRO A 53 -2.00 1.51 -8.14
N VAL A 54 -1.01 1.05 -8.89
CA VAL A 54 -1.17 0.54 -10.26
C VAL A 54 -0.90 -0.95 -10.21
N PHE A 55 -1.82 -1.78 -10.70
CA PHE A 55 -1.66 -3.23 -10.60
C PHE A 55 -0.63 -3.73 -11.61
N ILE A 56 0.47 -4.29 -11.09
CA ILE A 56 1.55 -4.91 -11.83
C ILE A 56 1.82 -6.27 -11.20
N ALA A 57 2.31 -6.31 -9.96
CA ALA A 57 2.63 -7.56 -9.28
C ALA A 57 1.40 -8.45 -9.11
N LYS A 58 0.21 -7.85 -8.95
CA LYS A 58 -1.07 -8.58 -8.82
C LYS A 58 -1.62 -9.11 -10.14
N GLU A 59 -1.23 -8.55 -11.29
CA GLU A 59 -1.79 -8.91 -12.59
C GLU A 59 -1.05 -10.11 -13.23
N PRO A 60 -1.76 -11.20 -13.63
CA PRO A 60 -1.14 -12.39 -14.20
C PRO A 60 -0.28 -12.12 -15.45
N ARG A 61 -0.66 -11.13 -16.26
CA ARG A 61 0.12 -10.75 -17.46
C ARG A 61 1.52 -10.28 -17.09
N TRP A 62 1.63 -9.42 -16.08
CA TRP A 62 2.92 -8.86 -15.65
C TRP A 62 3.74 -9.88 -14.87
N GLN A 63 3.10 -10.68 -14.01
CA GLN A 63 3.74 -11.82 -13.34
C GLN A 63 4.52 -12.69 -14.34
N LYS A 64 3.86 -13.09 -15.43
CA LYS A 64 4.47 -13.89 -16.49
C LYS A 64 5.61 -13.17 -17.21
N LEU A 65 5.54 -11.85 -17.39
CA LEU A 65 6.64 -11.08 -17.99
C LEU A 65 7.87 -11.08 -17.08
N PHE A 66 7.69 -10.87 -15.77
CA PHE A 66 8.78 -10.94 -14.79
C PHE A 66 9.42 -12.34 -14.73
N GLU A 67 8.60 -13.40 -14.74
CA GLU A 67 9.08 -14.79 -14.84
C GLU A 67 9.90 -15.05 -16.10
N ASN A 68 9.40 -14.62 -17.27
CA ASN A 68 10.09 -14.82 -18.55
C ASN A 68 11.45 -14.12 -18.61
N HIS A 69 11.57 -12.94 -18.00
CA HIS A 69 12.84 -12.20 -17.90
C HIS A 69 13.73 -12.68 -16.75
N LYS A 70 13.24 -13.61 -15.92
CA LYS A 70 13.92 -14.11 -14.70
C LYS A 70 14.19 -12.99 -13.70
N LEU A 71 13.25 -12.06 -13.55
CA LEU A 71 13.35 -10.90 -12.65
C LEU A 71 12.25 -10.93 -11.60
N PRO A 72 12.51 -10.49 -10.36
CA PRO A 72 11.50 -10.40 -9.32
C PRO A 72 10.77 -9.06 -9.29
N ILE A 73 9.54 -9.08 -8.79
CA ILE A 73 8.78 -7.87 -8.44
C ILE A 73 8.16 -7.98 -7.04
N VAL A 74 8.18 -6.88 -6.29
CA VAL A 74 7.39 -6.68 -5.07
C VAL A 74 6.34 -5.60 -5.33
N GLY A 75 5.07 -5.88 -5.09
CA GLY A 75 3.97 -4.93 -5.35
C GLY A 75 2.60 -5.48 -4.96
N ASP A 76 1.53 -4.69 -4.95
CA ASP A 76 1.46 -3.27 -5.35
C ASP A 76 0.90 -2.38 -4.20
N ASP A 77 1.21 -1.08 -4.25
CA ASP A 77 0.82 -0.04 -3.27
C ASP A 77 1.44 -0.25 -1.87
N ILE A 78 2.53 0.46 -1.56
CA ILE A 78 3.30 0.23 -0.34
C ILE A 78 2.50 0.50 0.95
N LYS A 79 2.65 -0.35 1.97
CA LYS A 79 2.16 -0.10 3.32
C LYS A 79 3.01 0.97 4.03
N SER A 80 2.40 1.62 5.02
CA SER A 80 3.12 2.40 6.02
C SER A 80 3.31 1.54 7.27
N GLN A 81 4.32 1.83 8.09
CA GLN A 81 4.57 1.13 9.36
C GLN A 81 3.34 1.22 10.27
N VAL A 82 2.89 2.44 10.56
CA VAL A 82 1.68 2.70 11.36
C VAL A 82 0.82 3.74 10.65
N GLY A 83 -0.12 3.25 9.82
CA GLY A 83 -1.09 4.07 9.14
C GLY A 83 -2.47 4.08 9.82
N ALA A 84 -3.34 5.00 9.41
CA ALA A 84 -4.70 5.08 9.90
C ALA A 84 -5.50 3.77 9.68
N THR A 85 -5.33 3.13 8.51
CA THR A 85 -6.04 1.89 8.16
C THR A 85 -5.68 0.73 9.08
N ILE A 86 -4.39 0.52 9.41
CA ILE A 86 -3.99 -0.58 10.30
C ILE A 86 -4.45 -0.34 11.74
N VAL A 87 -4.34 0.91 12.23
CA VAL A 87 -4.86 1.27 13.57
C VAL A 87 -6.35 1.03 13.65
N HIS A 88 -7.11 1.50 12.66
CA HIS A 88 -8.56 1.29 12.60
C HIS A 88 -8.92 -0.20 12.54
N ARG A 89 -8.21 -0.98 11.72
CA ARG A 89 -8.40 -2.43 11.61
C ARG A 89 -8.16 -3.15 12.94
N VAL A 90 -7.08 -2.81 13.66
CA VAL A 90 -6.76 -3.38 14.98
C VAL A 90 -7.87 -3.04 15.99
N LEU A 91 -8.35 -1.80 16.00
CA LEU A 91 -9.46 -1.39 16.89
C LEU A 91 -10.78 -2.09 16.55
N ALA A 92 -11.10 -2.26 15.26
CA ALA A 92 -12.29 -2.99 14.83
C ALA A 92 -12.22 -4.48 15.23
N ASN A 93 -11.05 -5.12 15.08
CA ASN A 93 -10.82 -6.48 15.56
C ASN A 93 -10.93 -6.57 17.08
N LEU A 94 -10.39 -5.60 17.83
CA LEU A 94 -10.53 -5.55 19.28
C LEU A 94 -12.02 -5.50 19.70
N TYR A 95 -12.85 -4.70 19.03
CA TYR A 95 -14.29 -4.67 19.30
C TYR A 95 -14.92 -6.05 19.06
N LYS A 96 -14.66 -6.66 17.90
CA LYS A 96 -15.13 -8.00 17.54
C LYS A 96 -14.71 -9.05 18.57
N ASP A 97 -13.43 -9.12 18.89
CA ASP A 97 -12.84 -10.17 19.74
C ASP A 97 -13.28 -10.05 21.20
N ARG A 98 -13.72 -8.85 21.63
CA ARG A 98 -14.27 -8.60 22.97
C ARG A 98 -15.80 -8.63 23.01
N GLY A 99 -16.46 -9.01 21.93
CA GLY A 99 -17.92 -9.09 21.85
C GLY A 99 -18.64 -7.75 21.83
N VAL A 100 -17.95 -6.66 21.49
CA VAL A 100 -18.55 -5.32 21.31
C VAL A 100 -19.01 -5.20 19.86
N LYS A 101 -20.31 -4.97 19.65
CA LYS A 101 -20.86 -4.78 18.31
C LYS A 101 -20.54 -3.38 17.82
N LEU A 102 -19.72 -3.24 16.78
CA LEU A 102 -19.45 -1.96 16.12
C LEU A 102 -20.66 -1.57 15.27
N LEU A 103 -21.25 -0.40 15.57
CA LEU A 103 -22.45 0.10 14.90
C LEU A 103 -22.11 1.12 13.82
N ARG A 104 -21.21 2.05 14.11
CA ARG A 104 -20.79 3.12 13.20
C ARG A 104 -19.30 3.37 13.31
N THR A 105 -18.67 3.76 12.20
CA THR A 105 -17.28 4.16 12.22
C THR A 105 -16.93 5.21 11.18
N SER A 106 -15.98 6.08 11.51
CA SER A 106 -15.39 7.03 10.57
C SER A 106 -13.87 7.08 10.68
N GLN A 107 -13.23 7.40 9.56
CA GLN A 107 -11.80 7.68 9.46
C GLN A 107 -11.60 8.83 8.48
N LEU A 108 -11.38 10.01 9.05
CA LEU A 108 -11.13 11.25 8.32
C LEU A 108 -9.62 11.47 8.24
N ASN A 109 -9.08 11.62 7.03
CA ASN A 109 -7.63 11.80 6.83
C ASN A 109 -7.35 13.17 6.18
N VAL A 110 -6.48 13.97 6.79
CA VAL A 110 -6.01 15.25 6.21
C VAL A 110 -4.49 15.24 6.09
N GLY A 111 -3.95 15.91 5.07
CA GLY A 111 -2.52 15.97 4.81
C GLY A 111 -2.15 17.18 3.93
N GLY A 112 -0.86 17.48 3.83
CA GLY A 112 -0.37 18.70 3.15
C GLY A 112 0.62 18.46 2.00
N ASN A 113 0.84 17.20 1.61
CA ASN A 113 1.78 16.86 0.54
C ASN A 113 1.09 16.74 -0.82
N THR A 114 1.89 16.59 -1.87
CA THR A 114 1.37 16.48 -3.24
C THR A 114 0.59 15.19 -3.49
N ASP A 115 0.82 14.12 -2.72
CA ASP A 115 -0.04 12.92 -2.78
C ASP A 115 -1.47 13.25 -2.32
N PHE A 116 -1.62 13.96 -1.19
CA PHE A 116 -2.93 14.44 -0.74
C PHE A 116 -3.58 15.42 -1.71
N LEU A 117 -2.80 16.32 -2.31
CA LEU A 117 -3.29 17.24 -3.34
C LEU A 117 -3.82 16.49 -4.56
N ASN A 118 -3.07 15.48 -5.04
CA ASN A 118 -3.51 14.60 -6.13
C ASN A 118 -4.77 13.79 -5.77
N MET A 119 -4.97 13.49 -4.50
CA MET A 119 -6.15 12.76 -4.01
C MET A 119 -7.41 13.62 -3.90
N LEU A 120 -7.34 14.96 -4.03
CA LEU A 120 -8.54 15.80 -4.08
C LEU A 120 -9.32 15.67 -5.41
N GLU A 121 -8.70 15.15 -6.46
CA GLU A 121 -9.40 14.80 -7.69
C GLU A 121 -10.41 13.67 -7.42
N ARG A 122 -11.70 14.04 -7.38
CA ARG A 122 -12.81 13.15 -6.98
C ARG A 122 -12.91 11.88 -7.82
N GLU A 123 -12.55 11.92 -9.09
CA GLU A 123 -12.58 10.74 -9.97
C GLU A 123 -11.60 9.63 -9.53
N ARG A 124 -10.53 9.98 -8.81
CA ARG A 124 -9.51 9.03 -8.31
C ARG A 124 -9.83 8.46 -6.92
N LEU A 125 -10.93 8.90 -6.30
CA LEU A 125 -11.27 8.55 -4.92
C LEU A 125 -12.04 7.24 -4.77
N GLU A 126 -12.85 6.85 -5.75
CA GLU A 126 -13.78 5.72 -5.62
C GLU A 126 -13.06 4.41 -5.29
N SER A 127 -12.02 4.07 -6.07
CA SER A 127 -11.24 2.84 -5.85
C SER A 127 -10.56 2.80 -4.48
N LYS A 128 -10.01 3.93 -4.01
CA LYS A 128 -9.35 4.03 -2.70
C LYS A 128 -10.35 4.03 -1.54
N LYS A 129 -11.53 4.63 -1.73
CA LYS A 129 -12.62 4.61 -0.74
C LYS A 129 -13.11 3.18 -0.54
N ILE A 130 -13.33 2.44 -1.63
CA ILE A 130 -13.73 1.03 -1.59
C ILE A 130 -12.66 0.18 -0.90
N SER A 131 -11.38 0.30 -1.31
CA SER A 131 -10.32 -0.53 -0.74
C SER A 131 -10.10 -0.28 0.76
N LYS A 132 -10.10 0.99 1.20
CA LYS A 132 -9.95 1.34 2.62
C LYS A 132 -11.17 0.94 3.45
N THR A 133 -12.37 1.09 2.90
CA THR A 133 -13.61 0.64 3.56
C THR A 133 -13.56 -0.86 3.79
N ASN A 134 -13.26 -1.63 2.73
CA ASN A 134 -13.17 -3.09 2.80
C ASN A 134 -12.09 -3.58 3.75
N ALA A 135 -10.95 -2.88 3.86
CA ALA A 135 -9.88 -3.24 4.80
C ALA A 135 -10.34 -3.24 6.27
N VAL A 136 -11.38 -2.47 6.63
CA VAL A 136 -11.94 -2.42 7.99
C VAL A 136 -13.19 -3.30 8.09
N THR A 137 -14.14 -3.18 7.16
CA THR A 137 -15.43 -3.89 7.24
C THR A 137 -15.27 -5.40 7.07
N SER A 138 -14.30 -5.87 6.28
CA SER A 138 -13.99 -7.30 6.12
C SER A 138 -13.60 -8.01 7.42
N GLN A 139 -13.21 -7.27 8.45
CA GLN A 139 -12.86 -7.85 9.73
C GLN A 139 -14.08 -8.29 10.54
N LEU A 140 -15.24 -7.70 10.27
CA LEU A 140 -16.46 -7.92 11.02
C LEU A 140 -17.28 -9.06 10.39
N PRO A 141 -17.92 -9.92 11.20
CA PRO A 141 -18.71 -11.04 10.70
C PRO A 141 -20.11 -10.62 10.20
N TYR A 142 -20.36 -9.32 10.03
CA TYR A 142 -21.65 -8.76 9.62
C TYR A 142 -21.45 -7.51 8.76
N ASP A 143 -22.47 -7.20 7.95
CA ASP A 143 -22.54 -5.95 7.23
C ASP A 143 -22.96 -4.81 8.16
N MET A 144 -22.17 -3.74 8.21
CA MET A 144 -22.51 -2.52 8.95
C MET A 144 -23.52 -1.65 8.21
N GLY A 145 -23.72 -1.86 6.91
CA GLY A 145 -24.45 -0.97 6.02
C GLY A 145 -23.60 0.23 5.61
N LYS A 146 -23.67 0.60 4.32
CA LYS A 146 -22.85 1.65 3.70
C LYS A 146 -22.94 3.02 4.39
N ASP A 147 -24.09 3.35 4.99
CA ASP A 147 -24.34 4.67 5.60
C ASP A 147 -23.74 4.77 7.02
N ASN A 148 -23.25 3.66 7.57
CA ASN A 148 -22.63 3.60 8.90
C ASN A 148 -21.09 3.61 8.85
N VAL A 149 -20.49 3.68 7.66
CA VAL A 149 -19.04 3.62 7.47
C VAL A 149 -18.58 4.79 6.59
N HIS A 150 -17.68 5.63 7.12
CA HIS A 150 -17.12 6.76 6.38
C HIS A 150 -15.59 6.75 6.43
N ILE A 151 -14.93 6.26 5.37
CA ILE A 151 -13.47 6.15 5.31
C ILE A 151 -12.95 6.76 4.01
N GLY A 152 -12.06 7.76 4.11
CA GLY A 152 -11.49 8.40 2.92
C GLY A 152 -10.55 9.55 3.25
N PRO A 153 -9.83 10.09 2.25
CA PRO A 153 -9.23 11.40 2.39
C PRO A 153 -10.34 12.44 2.59
N SER A 154 -10.08 13.42 3.45
CA SER A 154 -11.04 14.43 3.87
C SER A 154 -10.69 15.79 3.31
N ASP A 155 -9.44 16.23 3.45
CA ASP A 155 -9.04 17.55 3.01
C ASP A 155 -7.52 17.70 2.83
N TYR A 156 -7.11 18.77 2.15
CA TYR A 156 -5.73 19.21 2.01
C TYR A 156 -5.47 20.42 2.92
N ILE A 157 -4.45 20.31 3.77
CA ILE A 157 -4.05 21.36 4.70
C ILE A 157 -2.58 21.68 4.46
N ALA A 158 -2.31 22.75 3.71
CA ALA A 158 -0.98 23.08 3.20
C ALA A 158 0.14 23.10 4.28
N TRP A 159 -0.15 23.64 5.46
CA TRP A 159 0.84 23.76 6.53
C TRP A 159 1.19 22.43 7.21
N LEU A 160 0.44 21.36 6.94
CA LEU A 160 0.84 20.01 7.39
C LEU A 160 2.08 19.53 6.67
N THR A 161 2.39 20.03 5.46
CA THR A 161 3.49 19.54 4.64
C THR A 161 3.40 18.01 4.48
N ASP A 162 4.42 17.23 4.84
CA ASP A 162 4.38 15.77 4.78
C ASP A 162 3.68 15.11 5.99
N ARG A 163 3.18 15.89 6.95
CA ARG A 163 2.36 15.32 8.03
C ARG A 163 0.98 14.93 7.52
N LYS A 164 0.47 13.89 8.15
CA LYS A 164 -0.86 13.34 7.94
C LYS A 164 -1.53 13.12 9.28
N TRP A 165 -2.75 13.62 9.38
CA TRP A 165 -3.60 13.38 10.53
C TRP A 165 -4.74 12.47 10.14
N ALA A 166 -5.06 11.53 11.03
CA ALA A 166 -6.26 10.74 10.92
C ALA A 166 -7.10 10.85 12.19
N HIS A 167 -8.36 11.21 12.03
CA HIS A 167 -9.36 11.20 13.10
C HIS A 167 -10.22 9.96 12.89
N ILE A 168 -10.15 9.04 13.85
CA ILE A 168 -10.85 7.75 13.80
C ILE A 168 -11.88 7.76 14.92
N ARG A 169 -13.11 7.38 14.61
CA ARG A 169 -14.20 7.24 15.57
C ARG A 169 -14.88 5.90 15.40
N LEU A 170 -15.02 5.15 16.49
CA LEU A 170 -15.75 3.90 16.55
C LEU A 170 -16.89 4.02 17.56
N GLU A 171 -18.11 3.72 17.14
CA GLU A 171 -19.29 3.68 18.01
C GLU A 171 -19.79 2.26 18.08
N GLY A 172 -19.74 1.66 19.27
CA GLY A 172 -20.16 0.30 19.51
C GLY A 172 -21.19 0.16 20.61
N GLN A 173 -21.67 -1.06 20.75
CA GLN A 173 -22.63 -1.48 21.76
C GLN A 173 -22.04 -2.65 22.55
N SER A 174 -21.96 -2.48 23.86
CA SER A 174 -21.39 -3.44 24.80
C SER A 174 -22.49 -4.17 25.58
N PHE A 175 -22.12 -4.84 26.66
CA PHE A 175 -23.06 -5.60 27.50
C PHE A 175 -24.24 -4.72 27.97
N GLY A 176 -25.45 -5.27 27.94
CA GLY A 176 -26.67 -4.55 28.33
C GLY A 176 -27.04 -3.41 27.38
N ASP A 177 -26.63 -3.51 26.11
CA ASP A 177 -26.86 -2.51 25.07
C ASP A 177 -26.26 -1.13 25.36
N VAL A 178 -25.28 -1.08 26.28
CA VAL A 178 -24.64 0.16 26.71
C VAL A 178 -23.67 0.66 25.64
N PRO A 179 -23.76 1.95 25.23
CA PRO A 179 -22.84 2.54 24.25
C PRO A 179 -21.38 2.50 24.70
N LEU A 180 -20.49 2.11 23.79
CA LEU A 180 -19.04 2.15 23.96
C LEU A 180 -18.42 2.86 22.75
N ASN A 181 -17.90 4.05 22.98
CA ASN A 181 -17.34 4.89 21.92
C ASN A 181 -15.85 5.09 22.13
N LEU A 182 -15.09 5.10 21.03
CA LEU A 182 -13.67 5.42 20.99
C LEU A 182 -13.43 6.49 19.94
N GLU A 183 -12.65 7.50 20.30
CA GLU A 183 -12.17 8.51 19.37
C GLU A 183 -10.65 8.64 19.50
N LEU A 184 -9.95 8.64 18.36
CA LEU A 184 -8.50 8.65 18.29
C LEU A 184 -8.02 9.62 17.23
N LYS A 185 -7.01 10.43 17.57
CA LYS A 185 -6.21 11.18 16.60
C LYS A 185 -4.87 10.47 16.41
N LEU A 186 -4.53 10.12 15.18
CA LEU A 186 -3.22 9.67 14.77
C LEU A 186 -2.51 10.80 14.01
N GLU A 187 -1.27 11.10 14.37
CA GLU A 187 -0.42 12.05 13.65
C GLU A 187 0.89 11.36 13.26
N VAL A 188 1.20 11.39 11.96
CA VAL A 188 2.39 10.76 11.39
C VAL A 188 3.00 11.66 10.33
N TRP A 189 4.28 11.44 10.03
CA TRP A 189 4.92 11.93 8.80
C TRP A 189 4.74 10.85 7.72
N ASP A 190 4.03 11.15 6.63
CA ASP A 190 3.54 10.13 5.69
C ASP A 190 4.69 9.45 4.92
N SER A 191 5.67 10.21 4.42
CA SER A 191 6.76 9.67 3.61
C SER A 191 7.76 8.82 4.42
N PRO A 192 8.26 9.27 5.60
CA PRO A 192 9.09 8.41 6.46
C PRO A 192 8.39 7.12 6.92
N ASN A 193 7.05 7.16 7.04
CA ASN A 193 6.26 6.03 7.52
C ASN A 193 6.22 4.87 6.50
N SER A 194 6.51 5.08 5.21
CA SER A 194 6.71 3.99 4.24
C SER A 194 8.18 3.70 3.93
N ALA A 195 9.09 4.66 4.19
CA ALA A 195 10.51 4.52 3.83
C ALA A 195 11.15 3.24 4.41
N GLY A 196 10.89 2.93 5.68
CA GLY A 196 11.40 1.70 6.30
C GLY A 196 10.87 0.42 5.62
N VAL A 197 9.59 0.41 5.22
CA VAL A 197 8.96 -0.72 4.53
C VAL A 197 9.56 -0.91 3.14
N VAL A 198 9.85 0.19 2.43
CA VAL A 198 10.47 0.13 1.11
C VAL A 198 11.91 -0.36 1.15
N ILE A 199 12.67 -0.02 2.19
CA ILE A 199 14.03 -0.55 2.38
C ILE A 199 13.98 -2.08 2.47
N ASP A 200 13.05 -2.65 3.23
CA ASP A 200 12.93 -4.10 3.34
C ASP A 200 12.39 -4.75 2.06
N ALA A 201 11.44 -4.12 1.36
CA ALA A 201 10.97 -4.58 0.06
C ALA A 201 12.09 -4.60 -0.99
N LEU A 202 12.93 -3.55 -1.04
CA LEU A 202 14.12 -3.47 -1.89
C LEU A 202 15.09 -4.60 -1.59
N ARG A 203 15.40 -4.85 -0.31
CA ARG A 203 16.32 -5.90 0.12
C ARG A 203 15.79 -7.30 -0.23
N CYS A 204 14.50 -7.55 -0.04
CA CYS A 204 13.86 -8.81 -0.44
C CYS A 204 13.89 -8.99 -1.97
N CYS A 205 13.68 -7.93 -2.74
CA CYS A 205 13.77 -7.95 -4.20
C CYS A 205 15.21 -8.29 -4.65
N LYS A 206 16.22 -7.64 -4.05
CA LYS A 206 17.63 -7.94 -4.32
C LYS A 206 18.02 -9.36 -3.92
N LEU A 207 17.52 -9.84 -2.79
CA LEU A 207 17.75 -11.22 -2.34
C LEU A 207 17.15 -12.25 -3.31
N ALA A 208 15.97 -11.98 -3.87
CA ALA A 208 15.39 -12.82 -4.91
C ALA A 208 16.26 -12.84 -6.18
N LEU A 209 16.76 -11.68 -6.63
CA LEU A 209 17.71 -11.60 -7.75
C LEU A 209 18.93 -12.47 -7.51
N ASP A 210 19.55 -12.36 -6.32
CA ASP A 210 20.75 -13.14 -5.95
C ASP A 210 20.50 -14.66 -5.91
N ARG A 211 19.25 -15.06 -5.67
CA ARG A 211 18.82 -16.47 -5.62
C ARG A 211 18.23 -16.96 -6.95
N GLY A 212 18.14 -16.12 -7.98
CA GLY A 212 17.48 -16.45 -9.24
C GLY A 212 15.97 -16.70 -9.13
N ILE A 213 15.33 -16.16 -8.08
CA ILE A 213 13.88 -16.21 -7.90
C ILE A 213 13.25 -15.08 -8.73
N SER A 214 12.21 -15.40 -9.49
CA SER A 214 11.57 -14.47 -10.43
C SER A 214 10.05 -14.46 -10.28
N GLY A 215 9.40 -13.51 -10.94
CA GLY A 215 7.97 -13.28 -10.81
C GLY A 215 7.61 -12.45 -9.57
N SER A 216 6.33 -12.42 -9.24
CA SER A 216 5.86 -11.70 -8.05
C SER A 216 6.23 -12.42 -6.77
N LEU A 217 6.97 -11.75 -5.90
CA LEU A 217 7.37 -12.29 -4.61
C LEU A 217 6.17 -12.25 -3.66
N GLU A 218 5.42 -13.35 -3.59
CA GLU A 218 4.16 -13.43 -2.82
C GLU A 218 4.35 -13.05 -1.35
N ALA A 219 5.32 -13.69 -0.68
CA ALA A 219 5.61 -13.45 0.73
C ALA A 219 5.96 -11.97 1.00
N PRO A 220 7.03 -11.38 0.41
CA PRO A 220 7.31 -9.95 0.53
C PRO A 220 6.13 -9.03 0.18
N SER A 221 5.41 -9.33 -0.90
CA SER A 221 4.28 -8.50 -1.34
C SER A 221 3.15 -8.51 -0.32
N SER A 222 2.79 -9.68 0.23
CA SER A 222 1.70 -9.80 1.21
C SER A 222 1.96 -9.01 2.50
N TYR A 223 3.23 -8.93 2.91
CA TYR A 223 3.60 -8.22 4.13
C TYR A 223 3.78 -6.72 3.89
N PHE A 224 4.47 -6.33 2.81
CA PHE A 224 4.85 -4.93 2.57
C PHE A 224 3.84 -4.11 1.76
N MET A 225 2.95 -4.76 1.00
CA MET A 225 2.07 -4.10 0.03
C MET A 225 0.60 -4.23 0.40
N LYS A 226 -0.23 -3.24 0.05
CA LYS A 226 -1.67 -3.21 0.33
C LYS A 226 -2.44 -4.11 -0.63
N SER A 227 -1.95 -4.26 -1.86
CA SER A 227 -2.57 -5.02 -2.94
C SER A 227 -1.64 -6.13 -3.46
N PRO A 228 -1.29 -7.12 -2.62
CA PRO A 228 -0.49 -8.26 -3.05
C PRO A 228 -1.26 -9.17 -4.03
N PRO A 229 -0.56 -10.08 -4.73
CA PRO A 229 -1.18 -11.15 -5.51
C PRO A 229 -2.12 -12.03 -4.67
N VAL A 230 -1.66 -12.42 -3.47
CA VAL A 230 -2.39 -13.21 -2.49
C VAL A 230 -2.43 -12.44 -1.18
N GLN A 231 -3.62 -12.27 -0.61
CA GLN A 231 -3.81 -11.62 0.69
C GLN A 231 -3.65 -12.64 1.81
N HIS A 232 -2.80 -12.30 2.79
CA HIS A 232 -2.60 -13.06 4.01
C HIS A 232 -2.88 -12.15 5.22
N PRO A 233 -3.35 -12.70 6.36
CA PRO A 233 -3.28 -12.01 7.64
C PRO A 233 -1.86 -11.49 7.93
N ASP A 234 -1.71 -10.32 8.57
CA ASP A 234 -0.39 -9.66 8.70
C ASP A 234 0.62 -10.51 9.52
N ASP A 235 0.15 -11.29 10.49
CA ASP A 235 0.96 -12.22 11.29
C ASP A 235 1.50 -13.37 10.45
N GLN A 236 0.64 -14.00 9.64
CA GLN A 236 1.06 -15.03 8.69
C GLN A 236 1.98 -14.45 7.61
N ALA A 237 1.65 -13.28 7.06
CA ALA A 237 2.47 -12.59 6.05
C ALA A 237 3.89 -12.29 6.58
N ARG A 238 4.00 -11.96 7.88
CA ARG A 238 5.29 -11.76 8.54
C ARG A 238 6.09 -13.05 8.59
N GLU A 239 5.49 -14.15 9.01
CA GLU A 239 6.15 -15.47 9.07
C GLU A 239 6.66 -15.89 7.69
N LEU A 240 5.84 -15.73 6.65
CA LEU A 240 6.21 -16.03 5.27
C LEU A 240 7.42 -15.19 4.79
N VAL A 241 7.49 -13.92 5.18
CA VAL A 241 8.65 -13.06 4.86
C VAL A 241 9.91 -13.52 5.60
N GLU A 242 9.81 -13.90 6.87
CA GLU A 242 10.96 -14.40 7.64
C GLU A 242 11.48 -15.72 7.07
N GLU A 243 10.59 -16.62 6.64
CA GLU A 243 10.94 -17.86 5.94
C GLU A 243 11.62 -17.58 4.60
N PHE A 244 11.05 -16.65 3.81
CA PHE A 244 11.66 -16.19 2.57
C PHE A 244 13.07 -15.64 2.80
N ILE A 245 13.27 -14.79 3.80
CA ILE A 245 14.59 -14.22 4.14
C ILE A 245 15.56 -15.35 4.54
N ALA A 246 15.11 -16.30 5.35
CA ALA A 246 15.90 -17.44 5.78
C ALA A 246 16.24 -18.44 4.66
N GLY A 247 15.56 -18.37 3.50
CA GLY A 247 15.77 -19.28 2.38
C GLY A 247 15.17 -20.67 2.60
N LYS A 248 14.05 -20.73 3.33
CA LYS A 248 13.27 -21.94 3.57
C LYS A 248 12.22 -22.16 2.50
#